data_AF-A0A836AQX9-F1
#
_entry.id   AF-A0A836AQX9-F1
#
_cell.length_a   1.000
_cell.length_b   1.000
_cell.length_c   1.000
_cell.angle_alpha   90.00
_cell.angle_beta   90.00
_cell.angle_gamma   90.00
#
_symmetry.space_group_name_H-M   'P 1'
#
loop_
_entity.id
_entity.type
_entity.pdbx_description
1 polymer ?
#
loop_
_entity_poly.entity_id
_entity_poly.type
_entity_poly.pdbx_seq_one_letter_code
_entity_poly.pdbx_strand_id
1 'polypeptide(L)'
;MKSADEVDSTTSSREVKEGTWVTFGGQISDEVAERLMTIAYESGVNLFDTAEVYAAGKAEVILGSIIKKKGWRRSSLVITTKLYWGGKAETERGLSRKHIIEGLKGSLQRLQLEYVDVVFANRPDSNTPMEEIVRAMTHVINQGMAMYWGTSRWSAMEIMEAYSVARQFNMIPPVCEQAEYHLFQREKVEVQLPELYHKIGVGAMTWSPLACGIISGKYGNGVPESSRASLKCYQWLKERIVSEEGRKQQNKLKDLSPIAERLGCTLPQLAVGPPKDDITRGKRD
;
A
#
# COMPACT_ATOMS: atom_id res chain seq x y z
N MET A 1 28.81 8.97 3.48
CA MET A 1 28.28 7.74 2.85
C MET A 1 27.62 6.95 3.96
N LYS A 2 26.30 7.01 4.06
CA LYS A 2 25.53 6.25 5.06
C LYS A 2 24.95 5.03 4.34
N SER A 3 25.19 3.85 4.88
CA SER A 3 24.80 2.56 4.27
C SER A 3 23.27 2.42 4.23
N ALA A 4 22.78 1.56 3.33
CA ALA A 4 21.35 1.21 3.25
C ALA A 4 20.78 0.70 4.59
N ASP A 5 21.64 0.16 5.47
CA ASP A 5 21.29 -0.30 6.82
C ASP A 5 20.83 0.83 7.75
N GLU A 6 21.27 2.08 7.54
CA GLU A 6 20.83 3.21 8.39
C GLU A 6 19.38 3.64 8.06
N VAL A 7 18.91 3.43 6.82
CA VAL A 7 17.52 3.76 6.40
C VAL A 7 16.51 2.75 6.95
N ASP A 8 16.93 1.50 7.15
CA ASP A 8 16.10 0.44 7.73
C ASP A 8 15.80 0.69 9.22
N SER A 9 16.70 1.40 9.92
CA SER A 9 16.55 1.72 11.35
C SER A 9 15.58 2.86 11.69
N THR A 10 15.32 3.79 10.76
CA THR A 10 14.49 4.99 11.05
C THR A 10 13.01 4.83 10.73
N THR A 11 12.64 3.79 9.97
CA THR A 11 11.26 3.49 9.55
C THR A 11 10.95 2.00 9.68
N SER A 12 11.34 1.39 10.80
CA SER A 12 10.98 0.00 11.10
C SER A 12 9.45 -0.14 11.14
N SER A 13 8.89 -0.70 10.08
CA SER A 13 7.48 -1.10 10.00
C SER A 13 7.39 -2.60 10.24
N ARG A 14 6.40 -3.05 11.03
CA ARG A 14 6.20 -4.49 11.25
C ARG A 14 5.65 -5.16 9.98
N GLU A 15 5.83 -6.48 9.88
CA GLU A 15 5.49 -7.31 8.70
C GLU A 15 4.03 -7.17 8.21
N VAL A 16 3.11 -6.70 9.06
CA VAL A 16 1.68 -6.52 8.74
C VAL A 16 1.29 -5.04 8.83
N LYS A 17 0.44 -4.61 7.88
CA LYS A 17 0.02 -3.23 7.64
C LYS A 17 -1.45 -3.15 7.29
N GLU A 18 -2.08 -2.02 7.58
CA GLU A 18 -3.50 -1.78 7.29
C GLU A 18 -3.67 -0.73 6.18
N GLY A 19 -4.41 -1.07 5.13
CA GLY A 19 -4.76 -0.16 4.04
C GLY A 19 -6.23 0.22 4.07
N THR A 20 -6.55 1.47 3.77
CA THR A 20 -7.92 2.00 3.85
C THR A 20 -8.72 1.90 2.55
N TRP A 21 -8.17 1.24 1.52
CA TRP A 21 -8.82 1.15 0.21
C TRP A 21 -10.12 0.32 0.26
N VAL A 22 -11.19 0.86 -0.35
CA VAL A 22 -12.56 0.30 -0.43
C VAL A 22 -13.35 0.42 0.88
N THR A 23 -12.67 0.25 2.02
CA THR A 23 -13.29 0.16 3.33
C THR A 23 -13.66 1.54 3.88
N PHE A 24 -12.68 2.38 4.20
CA PHE A 24 -12.90 3.62 4.94
C PHE A 24 -13.64 4.63 4.05
N GLY A 25 -14.73 5.21 4.55
CA GLY A 25 -15.55 6.19 3.83
C GLY A 25 -16.38 5.61 2.68
N GLY A 26 -16.47 4.28 2.61
CA GLY A 26 -17.15 3.54 1.56
C GLY A 26 -17.91 2.33 2.10
N GLN A 27 -17.29 1.16 2.08
CA GLN A 27 -17.97 -0.12 2.34
C GLN A 27 -18.33 -0.35 3.82
N ILE A 28 -17.57 0.20 4.77
CA ILE A 28 -17.78 0.01 6.20
C ILE A 28 -18.13 1.33 6.88
N SER A 29 -18.79 1.26 8.05
CA SER A 29 -19.06 2.45 8.86
C SER A 29 -17.80 2.97 9.55
N ASP A 30 -17.85 4.23 9.97
CA ASP A 30 -16.72 4.89 10.64
C ASP A 30 -16.39 4.22 11.98
N GLU A 31 -17.39 3.66 12.69
CA GLU A 31 -17.19 2.89 13.92
C GLU A 31 -16.43 1.58 13.67
N VAL A 32 -16.72 0.91 12.54
CA VAL A 32 -15.99 -0.30 12.15
C VAL A 32 -14.56 0.07 11.74
N ALA A 33 -14.36 1.18 11.03
CA ALA A 33 -13.03 1.67 10.68
C ALA A 33 -12.19 1.98 11.93
N GLU A 34 -12.75 2.67 12.91
CA GLU A 34 -12.10 2.94 14.20
C GLU A 34 -11.74 1.64 14.93
N ARG A 35 -12.66 0.66 14.96
CA ARG A 35 -12.43 -0.62 15.60
C ARG A 35 -11.29 -1.40 14.94
N LEU A 36 -11.25 -1.47 13.61
CA LEU A 36 -10.19 -2.15 12.86
C LEU A 36 -8.83 -1.50 13.12
N MET A 37 -8.76 -0.18 13.00
CA MET A 37 -7.53 0.57 13.26
C MET A 37 -7.04 0.41 14.70
N THR A 38 -7.98 0.37 15.67
CA THR A 38 -7.66 0.11 17.08
C THR A 38 -7.06 -1.27 17.26
N ILE A 39 -7.68 -2.32 16.71
CA ILE A 39 -7.18 -3.69 16.80
C ILE A 39 -5.78 -3.80 16.16
N ALA A 40 -5.57 -3.18 14.99
CA ALA A 40 -4.29 -3.18 14.31
C ALA A 40 -3.22 -2.51 15.18
N TYR A 41 -3.48 -1.30 15.67
CA TYR A 41 -2.55 -0.56 16.51
C TYR A 41 -2.21 -1.29 17.82
N GLU A 42 -3.22 -1.84 18.51
CA GLU A 42 -3.02 -2.61 19.75
C GLU A 42 -2.29 -3.92 19.52
N SER A 43 -2.41 -4.50 18.31
CA SER A 43 -1.60 -5.66 17.87
C SER A 43 -0.18 -5.25 17.43
N GLY A 44 0.15 -3.96 17.52
CA GLY A 44 1.45 -3.38 17.23
C GLY A 44 1.71 -3.05 15.76
N VAL A 45 0.67 -3.03 14.91
CA VAL A 45 0.76 -2.45 13.58
C VAL A 45 0.95 -0.94 13.73
N ASN A 46 2.00 -0.41 13.11
CA ASN A 46 2.29 1.03 13.09
C ASN A 46 2.05 1.67 11.72
N LEU A 47 1.92 0.88 10.64
CA LEU A 47 1.81 1.38 9.27
C LEU A 47 0.36 1.40 8.76
N PHE A 48 -0.12 2.60 8.43
CA PHE A 48 -1.48 2.86 7.94
C PHE A 48 -1.43 3.63 6.62
N ASP A 49 -2.01 3.02 5.58
CA ASP A 49 -1.91 3.48 4.21
C ASP A 49 -3.24 3.97 3.62
N THR A 50 -3.21 5.13 2.96
CA THR A 50 -4.38 5.75 2.33
C THR A 50 -4.02 6.42 1.00
N ALA A 51 -4.97 7.15 0.39
CA ALA A 51 -4.76 7.92 -0.84
C ALA A 51 -5.79 9.03 -0.97
N GLU A 52 -5.42 10.13 -1.63
CA GLU A 52 -6.36 11.24 -1.90
C GLU A 52 -7.61 10.79 -2.67
N VAL A 53 -7.46 9.77 -3.53
CA VAL A 53 -8.55 9.25 -4.39
C VAL A 53 -9.49 8.32 -3.63
N TYR A 54 -9.07 7.77 -2.48
CA TYR A 54 -9.87 6.77 -1.77
C TYR A 54 -11.14 7.40 -1.19
N ALA A 55 -12.28 6.94 -1.70
CA ALA A 55 -13.59 7.52 -1.42
C ALA A 55 -13.63 9.05 -1.61
N ALA A 56 -12.91 9.56 -2.62
CA ALA A 56 -12.77 10.99 -2.90
C ALA A 56 -12.32 11.79 -1.67
N GLY A 57 -11.26 11.33 -1.00
CA GLY A 57 -10.68 11.95 0.19
C GLY A 57 -11.34 11.58 1.51
N LYS A 58 -12.52 10.93 1.52
CA LYS A 58 -13.19 10.56 2.79
C LYS A 58 -12.39 9.57 3.63
N ALA A 59 -11.62 8.68 3.00
CA ALA A 59 -10.78 7.73 3.72
C ALA A 59 -9.72 8.45 4.58
N GLU A 60 -9.14 9.54 4.07
CA GLU A 60 -8.18 10.38 4.79
C GLU A 60 -8.84 11.13 5.95
N VAL A 61 -10.07 11.65 5.75
CA VAL A 61 -10.84 12.32 6.82
C VAL A 61 -11.11 11.38 7.99
N ILE A 62 -11.53 10.14 7.70
CA ILE A 62 -11.82 9.13 8.72
C ILE A 62 -10.54 8.71 9.44
N LEU A 63 -9.47 8.41 8.69
CA LEU A 63 -8.18 8.05 9.26
C LEU A 63 -7.66 9.14 10.22
N GLY A 64 -7.67 10.40 9.77
CA GLY A 64 -7.28 11.55 10.58
C GLY A 64 -8.13 11.73 11.84
N SER A 65 -9.45 11.55 11.70
CA SER A 65 -10.40 11.65 12.82
C SER A 65 -10.16 10.56 13.87
N ILE A 66 -9.86 9.33 13.45
CA ILE A 66 -9.53 8.22 14.36
C ILE A 66 -8.22 8.53 15.10
N ILE A 67 -7.15 8.92 14.39
CA ILE A 67 -5.86 9.25 15.02
C ILE A 67 -6.03 10.33 16.09
N LYS A 68 -6.76 11.40 15.75
CA LYS A 68 -7.05 12.50 16.67
C LYS A 68 -7.89 12.06 17.87
N LYS A 69 -8.95 11.27 17.65
CA LYS A 69 -9.83 10.75 18.70
C LYS A 69 -9.10 9.82 19.66
N LYS A 70 -8.25 8.94 19.14
CA LYS A 70 -7.50 7.95 19.94
C LYS A 70 -6.32 8.57 20.68
N GLY A 71 -5.86 9.76 20.27
CA GLY A 71 -4.75 10.46 20.91
C GLY A 71 -3.43 9.69 20.86
N TRP A 72 -3.26 8.82 19.87
CA TRP A 72 -2.01 8.09 19.69
C TRP A 72 -0.87 9.06 19.38
N ARG A 73 0.32 8.79 19.90
CA ARG A 73 1.48 9.63 19.63
C ARG A 73 1.78 9.59 18.13
N ARG A 74 1.91 10.76 17.49
CA ARG A 74 2.26 10.83 16.08
C ARG A 74 3.57 10.09 15.75
N SER A 75 4.52 10.08 16.69
CA SER A 75 5.80 9.39 16.60
C SER A 75 5.73 7.85 16.68
N SER A 76 4.59 7.27 17.08
CA SER A 76 4.39 5.82 17.06
C SER A 76 3.64 5.32 15.83
N LEU A 77 3.33 6.21 14.89
CA LEU A 77 2.57 5.91 13.67
C LEU A 77 3.44 6.17 12.43
N VAL A 78 3.27 5.32 11.43
CA VAL A 78 3.76 5.48 10.07
C VAL A 78 2.55 5.65 9.15
N ILE A 79 2.24 6.89 8.78
CA ILE A 79 1.11 7.25 7.93
C ILE A 79 1.61 7.48 6.51
N THR A 80 1.02 6.77 5.55
CA THR A 80 1.36 6.92 4.13
C THR A 80 0.15 7.34 3.32
N THR A 81 0.33 8.27 2.38
CA THR A 81 -0.71 8.63 1.40
C THR A 81 -0.16 8.59 -0.02
N LYS A 82 -1.07 8.52 -0.99
CA LYS A 82 -0.78 8.37 -2.43
C LYS A 82 -1.42 9.50 -3.23
N LEU A 83 -0.65 10.10 -4.12
CA LEU A 83 -1.06 11.20 -4.99
C LEU A 83 -1.07 10.75 -6.46
N TYR A 84 -2.15 11.09 -7.17
CA TYR A 84 -2.27 11.11 -8.63
C TYR A 84 -3.65 11.61 -9.08
N TRP A 85 -4.71 11.36 -8.31
CA TRP A 85 -6.10 11.69 -8.67
C TRP A 85 -6.77 12.45 -7.53
N GLY A 86 -6.62 13.78 -7.51
CA GLY A 86 -7.18 14.64 -6.46
C GLY A 86 -8.52 15.29 -6.82
N GLY A 87 -8.92 15.28 -8.10
CA GLY A 87 -10.15 15.94 -8.52
C GLY A 87 -10.55 15.67 -9.97
N LYS A 88 -11.44 16.52 -10.49
CA LYS A 88 -12.03 16.38 -11.84
C LYS A 88 -11.38 17.32 -12.86
N ALA A 89 -10.79 18.42 -12.42
CA ALA A 89 -10.10 19.34 -13.31
C ALA A 89 -8.82 18.70 -13.85
N GLU A 90 -8.38 19.15 -15.04
CA GLU A 90 -7.18 18.61 -15.69
C GLU A 90 -5.93 18.74 -14.80
N THR A 91 -5.86 19.82 -14.03
CA THR A 91 -4.76 20.15 -13.13
C THR A 91 -4.84 19.48 -11.76
N GLU A 92 -5.91 18.72 -11.47
CA GLU A 92 -6.12 18.00 -10.21
C GLU A 92 -5.74 16.51 -10.34
N ARG A 93 -4.87 16.19 -11.30
CA ARG A 93 -4.33 14.84 -11.53
C ARG A 93 -2.89 14.84 -12.02
N GLY A 94 -2.26 13.68 -11.99
CA GLY A 94 -0.89 13.43 -12.46
C GLY A 94 0.15 13.65 -11.36
N LEU A 95 1.40 13.80 -11.78
CA LEU A 95 2.55 14.00 -10.91
C LEU A 95 3.29 15.32 -11.19
N SER A 96 2.60 16.27 -11.81
CA SER A 96 3.12 17.63 -11.93
C SER A 96 3.45 18.22 -10.57
N ARG A 97 4.42 19.14 -10.52
CA ARG A 97 4.78 19.86 -9.29
C ARG A 97 3.57 20.54 -8.67
N LYS A 98 2.68 21.10 -9.49
CA LYS A 98 1.41 21.69 -9.05
C LYS A 98 0.58 20.69 -8.26
N HIS A 99 0.28 19.53 -8.86
CA HIS A 99 -0.58 18.53 -8.23
C HIS A 99 0.08 17.88 -7.01
N ILE A 100 1.38 17.58 -7.05
CA ILE A 100 2.07 17.01 -5.89
C ILE A 100 1.96 17.93 -4.66
N ILE A 101 2.19 19.23 -4.84
CA ILE A 101 2.12 20.20 -3.73
C ILE A 101 0.68 20.42 -3.28
N GLU A 102 -0.25 20.67 -4.21
CA GLU A 102 -1.65 20.96 -3.88
C GLU A 102 -2.38 19.73 -3.33
N GLY A 103 -2.19 18.57 -3.97
CA GLY A 103 -2.73 17.28 -3.54
C GLY A 103 -2.23 16.85 -2.17
N LEU A 104 -0.93 17.02 -1.87
CA LEU A 104 -0.41 16.71 -0.53
C LEU A 104 -0.96 17.67 0.53
N LYS A 105 -1.04 18.97 0.26
CA LYS A 105 -1.66 19.94 1.17
C LYS A 105 -3.12 19.57 1.48
N GLY A 106 -3.89 19.23 0.45
CA GLY A 106 -5.27 18.77 0.62
C GLY A 106 -5.36 17.49 1.44
N SER A 107 -4.45 16.54 1.22
CA SER A 107 -4.38 15.27 1.96
C SER A 107 -4.06 15.50 3.43
N LEU A 108 -3.06 16.32 3.74
CA LEU A 108 -2.68 16.69 5.11
C LEU A 108 -3.81 17.40 5.86
N GLN A 109 -4.53 18.29 5.18
CA GLN A 109 -5.70 18.96 5.73
C GLN A 109 -6.79 17.94 6.11
N ARG A 110 -7.11 16.99 5.22
CA ARG A 110 -8.10 15.93 5.49
C ARG A 110 -7.65 15.01 6.62
N LEU A 111 -6.38 14.64 6.64
CA LEU A 111 -5.75 13.83 7.69
C LEU A 111 -5.63 14.55 9.03
N GLN A 112 -5.74 15.89 9.05
CA GLN A 112 -5.45 16.71 10.23
C GLN A 112 -4.02 16.46 10.77
N LEU A 113 -3.06 16.29 9.86
CA LEU A 113 -1.64 16.05 10.16
C LEU A 113 -0.77 17.14 9.54
N GLU A 114 0.35 17.44 10.19
CA GLU A 114 1.37 18.34 9.63
C GLU A 114 2.21 17.66 8.55
N TYR A 115 2.44 16.34 8.70
CA TYR A 115 3.22 15.54 7.76
C TYR A 115 2.74 14.09 7.68
N VAL A 116 3.01 13.46 6.54
CA VAL A 116 2.98 12.00 6.36
C VAL A 116 4.38 11.41 6.43
N ASP A 117 4.54 10.16 6.84
CA ASP A 117 5.87 9.53 6.88
C ASP A 117 6.35 9.22 5.47
N VAL A 118 5.46 8.75 4.59
CA VAL A 118 5.78 8.52 3.18
C VAL A 118 4.67 9.06 2.28
N VAL A 119 5.02 9.93 1.34
CA VAL A 119 4.15 10.30 0.22
C VAL A 119 4.50 9.47 -1.01
N PHE A 120 3.52 8.84 -1.62
CA PHE A 120 3.71 7.98 -2.78
C PHE A 120 3.18 8.61 -4.06
N ALA A 121 3.92 8.45 -5.16
CA ALA A 121 3.35 8.56 -6.50
C ALA A 121 2.47 7.32 -6.77
N ASN A 122 1.14 7.48 -6.86
CA ASN A 122 0.20 6.35 -6.89
C ASN A 122 0.36 5.44 -8.13
N ARG A 123 0.82 6.02 -9.25
CA ARG A 123 1.14 5.36 -10.53
C ARG A 123 2.15 6.23 -11.31
N PRO A 124 2.79 5.71 -12.38
CA PRO A 124 3.59 6.54 -13.26
C PRO A 124 2.76 7.61 -13.98
N ASP A 125 3.40 8.72 -14.32
CA ASP A 125 2.84 9.80 -15.13
C ASP A 125 3.70 10.04 -16.37
N SER A 126 3.20 9.62 -17.53
CA SER A 126 3.89 9.81 -18.81
C SER A 126 3.87 11.26 -19.30
N ASN A 127 3.06 12.13 -18.69
CA ASN A 127 2.91 13.53 -19.11
C ASN A 127 3.80 14.50 -18.32
N THR A 128 4.42 14.03 -17.22
CA THR A 128 5.29 14.85 -16.38
C THR A 128 6.72 14.31 -16.45
N PRO A 129 7.74 15.15 -16.79
CA PRO A 129 9.13 14.72 -16.78
C PRO A 129 9.60 14.24 -15.41
N MET A 130 10.42 13.17 -15.38
CA MET A 130 10.93 12.60 -14.13
C MET A 130 11.63 13.61 -13.22
N GLU A 131 12.40 14.53 -13.81
CA GLU A 131 13.05 15.62 -13.07
C GLU A 131 12.06 16.48 -12.28
N GLU A 132 10.93 16.83 -12.88
CA GLU A 132 9.90 17.61 -12.20
C GLU A 132 9.30 16.83 -11.03
N ILE A 133 8.98 15.56 -11.23
CA ILE A 133 8.44 14.67 -10.19
C ILE A 133 9.40 14.60 -9.00
N VAL A 134 10.68 14.27 -9.24
CA VAL A 134 11.68 14.11 -8.19
C VAL A 134 11.94 15.43 -7.45
N ARG A 135 12.00 16.57 -8.16
CA ARG A 135 12.12 17.90 -7.54
C ARG A 135 10.90 18.27 -6.71
N ALA A 136 9.70 17.92 -7.14
CA ALA A 136 8.47 18.17 -6.40
C ALA A 136 8.40 17.32 -5.12
N MET A 137 8.71 16.03 -5.21
CA MET A 137 8.79 15.13 -4.05
C MET A 137 9.86 15.58 -3.05
N THR A 138 11.04 15.97 -3.55
CA THR A 138 12.11 16.53 -2.71
C THR A 138 11.67 17.83 -2.04
N HIS A 139 10.95 18.69 -2.76
CA HIS A 139 10.45 19.94 -2.20
C HIS A 139 9.48 19.70 -1.04
N VAL A 140 8.48 18.83 -1.18
CA VAL A 140 7.53 18.58 -0.09
C VAL A 140 8.19 17.95 1.14
N ILE A 141 9.25 17.16 0.95
CA ILE A 141 10.06 16.66 2.07
C ILE A 141 10.82 17.80 2.75
N ASN A 142 11.49 18.66 1.98
CA ASN A 142 12.23 19.80 2.53
C ASN A 142 11.32 20.85 3.19
N GLN A 143 10.03 20.88 2.86
CA GLN A 143 9.01 21.69 3.53
C GLN A 143 8.44 21.02 4.79
N GLY A 144 8.88 19.82 5.15
CA GLY A 144 8.39 19.08 6.30
C GLY A 144 6.98 18.50 6.13
N MET A 145 6.45 18.44 4.90
CA MET A 145 5.12 17.88 4.62
C MET A 145 5.14 16.35 4.50
N ALA A 146 6.31 15.78 4.22
CA ALA A 146 6.56 14.35 4.22
C ALA A 146 7.97 14.06 4.77
N MET A 147 8.16 12.90 5.41
CA MET A 147 9.51 12.48 5.81
C MET A 147 10.28 11.86 4.64
N TYR A 148 9.60 11.02 3.87
CA TYR A 148 10.15 10.32 2.71
C TYR A 148 9.14 10.30 1.55
N TRP A 149 9.57 9.83 0.39
CA TRP A 149 8.68 9.53 -0.72
C TRP A 149 8.96 8.15 -1.33
N GLY A 150 7.96 7.63 -2.01
CA GLY A 150 8.04 6.33 -2.69
C GLY A 150 7.26 6.30 -4.00
N THR A 151 7.40 5.20 -4.71
CA THR A 151 6.70 4.93 -5.97
C THR A 151 5.64 3.85 -5.76
N SER A 152 4.64 3.77 -6.64
CA SER A 152 3.64 2.70 -6.63
C SER A 152 3.27 2.35 -8.06
N ARG A 153 3.35 1.07 -8.42
CA ARG A 153 3.09 0.55 -9.77
C ARG A 153 4.12 1.00 -10.83
N TRP A 154 5.28 1.48 -10.40
CA TRP A 154 6.35 1.88 -11.32
C TRP A 154 7.17 0.67 -11.75
N SER A 155 7.62 0.63 -12.99
CA SER A 155 8.58 -0.36 -13.47
C SER A 155 9.94 -0.17 -12.78
N ALA A 156 10.77 -1.21 -12.77
CA ALA A 156 12.13 -1.09 -12.26
C ALA A 156 12.97 -0.04 -13.02
N MET A 157 12.67 0.16 -14.31
CA MET A 157 13.29 1.19 -15.13
C MET A 157 12.94 2.59 -14.63
N GLU A 158 11.66 2.90 -14.43
CA GLU A 158 11.20 4.22 -13.96
C GLU A 158 11.73 4.53 -12.54
N ILE A 159 11.81 3.52 -11.66
CA ILE A 159 12.39 3.68 -10.31
C ILE A 159 13.89 4.02 -10.41
N MET A 160 14.62 3.33 -11.30
CA MET A 160 16.03 3.63 -11.54
C MET A 160 16.23 5.00 -12.18
N GLU A 161 15.32 5.43 -13.07
CA GLU A 161 15.33 6.77 -13.64
C GLU A 161 15.15 7.84 -12.56
N ALA A 162 14.18 7.68 -11.65
CA ALA A 162 13.99 8.56 -10.50
C ALA A 162 15.25 8.63 -9.62
N TYR A 163 15.87 7.49 -9.36
CA TYR A 163 17.13 7.43 -8.62
C TYR A 163 18.27 8.16 -9.36
N SER A 164 18.39 7.95 -10.67
CA SER A 164 19.40 8.59 -11.52
C SER A 164 19.26 10.12 -11.49
N VAL A 165 18.04 10.62 -11.70
CA VAL A 165 17.70 12.05 -11.58
C VAL A 165 18.06 12.58 -10.19
N ALA A 166 17.73 11.83 -9.13
CA ALA A 166 18.03 12.24 -7.77
C ALA A 166 19.54 12.38 -7.54
N ARG A 167 20.34 11.45 -8.05
CA ARG A 167 21.81 11.52 -7.95
C ARG A 167 22.40 12.65 -8.79
N GLN A 168 21.91 12.84 -10.01
CA GLN A 168 22.40 13.87 -10.92
C GLN A 168 22.19 15.28 -10.38
N PHE A 169 21.04 15.54 -9.75
CA PHE A 169 20.66 16.87 -9.28
C PHE A 169 20.74 17.06 -7.76
N ASN A 170 21.34 16.11 -7.04
CA ASN A 170 21.44 16.12 -5.57
C ASN A 170 20.07 16.28 -4.89
N MET A 171 19.08 15.51 -5.36
CA MET A 171 17.72 15.45 -4.82
C MET A 171 17.54 14.18 -3.98
N ILE A 172 16.38 14.05 -3.33
CA ILE A 172 16.07 12.91 -2.45
C ILE A 172 15.52 11.76 -3.32
N PRO A 173 16.14 10.56 -3.33
CA PRO A 173 15.63 9.40 -4.07
C PRO A 173 14.41 8.76 -3.37
N PRO A 174 13.59 7.96 -4.09
CA PRO A 174 12.50 7.22 -3.46
C PRO A 174 13.05 6.12 -2.55
N VAL A 175 12.39 5.86 -1.42
CA VAL A 175 12.85 4.86 -0.43
C VAL A 175 12.15 3.51 -0.55
N CYS A 176 10.98 3.47 -1.22
CA CYS A 176 10.19 2.25 -1.33
C CYS A 176 9.28 2.25 -2.57
N GLU A 177 8.96 1.05 -3.04
CA GLU A 177 7.97 0.79 -4.10
C GLU A 177 6.76 0.04 -3.53
N GLN A 178 5.55 0.57 -3.80
CA GLN A 178 4.29 -0.07 -3.46
C GLN A 178 3.80 -0.98 -4.60
N ALA A 179 4.07 -2.29 -4.50
CA ALA A 179 3.81 -3.26 -5.58
C ALA A 179 2.71 -4.28 -5.25
N GLU A 180 1.96 -4.73 -6.25
CA GLU A 180 1.03 -5.86 -6.07
C GLU A 180 1.83 -7.13 -5.81
N TYR A 181 1.48 -7.86 -4.75
CA TYR A 181 2.09 -9.15 -4.47
C TYR A 181 1.11 -10.09 -3.81
N HIS A 182 0.96 -11.26 -4.41
CA HIS A 182 0.16 -12.37 -3.92
C HIS A 182 0.46 -13.63 -4.72
N LEU A 183 -0.11 -14.78 -4.37
CA LEU A 183 0.17 -16.08 -5.01
C LEU A 183 0.06 -16.07 -6.55
N PHE A 184 -0.82 -15.24 -7.11
CA PHE A 184 -1.03 -15.09 -8.56
C PHE A 184 -0.30 -13.89 -9.22
N GLN A 185 0.48 -13.11 -8.47
CA GLN A 185 1.21 -11.94 -8.95
C GLN A 185 2.53 -11.83 -8.18
N ARG A 186 3.60 -12.39 -8.74
CA ARG A 186 4.85 -12.68 -8.02
C ARG A 186 6.08 -12.02 -8.63
N GLU A 187 6.15 -12.00 -9.96
CA GLU A 187 7.35 -11.68 -10.74
C GLU A 187 8.03 -10.39 -10.27
N LYS A 188 7.31 -9.26 -10.23
CA LYS A 188 7.91 -7.97 -9.86
C LYS A 188 8.59 -8.00 -8.50
N VAL A 189 7.92 -8.55 -7.49
CA VAL A 189 8.39 -8.53 -6.09
C VAL A 189 9.46 -9.58 -5.83
N GLU A 190 9.39 -10.73 -6.49
CA GLU A 190 10.36 -11.82 -6.30
C GLU A 190 11.62 -11.68 -7.17
N VAL A 191 11.53 -10.99 -8.31
CA VAL A 191 12.62 -10.89 -9.29
C VAL A 191 13.19 -9.49 -9.37
N GLN A 192 12.34 -8.47 -9.57
CA GLN A 192 12.82 -7.11 -9.86
C GLN A 192 13.16 -6.31 -8.59
N LEU A 193 12.30 -6.35 -7.57
CA LEU A 193 12.50 -5.55 -6.35
C LEU A 193 13.73 -5.95 -5.53
N PRO A 194 14.13 -7.24 -5.41
CA PRO A 194 15.36 -7.60 -4.71
C PRO A 194 16.60 -6.98 -5.38
N GLU A 195 16.64 -6.94 -6.71
CA GLU A 195 17.72 -6.26 -7.43
C GLU A 195 17.75 -4.74 -7.13
N LEU A 196 16.59 -4.08 -7.13
CA LEU A 196 16.52 -2.66 -6.78
C LEU A 196 16.95 -2.39 -5.33
N TYR A 197 16.57 -3.26 -4.39
CA TYR A 197 17.02 -3.16 -3.01
C TYR A 197 18.55 -3.25 -2.93
N HIS A 198 19.15 -4.25 -3.56
CA HIS A 198 20.61 -4.43 -3.54
C HIS A 198 21.37 -3.30 -4.25
N LYS A 199 20.82 -2.73 -5.32
CA LYS A 199 21.51 -1.70 -6.13
C LYS A 199 21.35 -0.29 -5.55
N ILE A 200 20.16 0.07 -5.07
CA ILE A 200 19.80 1.44 -4.72
C ILE A 200 19.08 1.59 -3.37
N GLY A 201 18.88 0.50 -2.63
CA GLY A 201 18.28 0.52 -1.29
C GLY A 201 16.76 0.72 -1.26
N VAL A 202 16.06 0.55 -2.39
CA VAL A 202 14.59 0.70 -2.44
C VAL A 202 13.92 -0.51 -1.81
N GLY A 203 13.17 -0.28 -0.73
CA GLY A 203 12.37 -1.31 -0.07
C GLY A 203 11.08 -1.66 -0.82
N ALA A 204 10.44 -2.76 -0.42
CA ALA A 204 9.18 -3.22 -1.02
C ALA A 204 8.01 -3.10 -0.04
N MET A 205 6.97 -2.37 -0.43
CA MET A 205 5.71 -2.30 0.30
C MET A 205 4.59 -2.97 -0.51
N THR A 206 4.34 -4.26 -0.29
CA THR A 206 3.33 -5.01 -1.05
C THR A 206 1.86 -4.65 -0.78
N TRP A 207 0.95 -4.82 -1.75
CA TRP A 207 -0.49 -4.64 -1.56
C TRP A 207 -1.33 -5.75 -2.21
N SER A 208 -2.61 -5.81 -1.80
CA SER A 208 -3.58 -6.86 -2.17
C SER A 208 -3.08 -8.29 -1.93
N PRO A 209 -2.59 -8.64 -0.72
CA PRO A 209 -2.06 -10.00 -0.46
C PRO A 209 -3.08 -11.12 -0.69
N LEU A 210 -4.39 -10.79 -0.62
CA LEU A 210 -5.48 -11.71 -0.90
C LEU A 210 -6.12 -11.53 -2.29
N ALA A 211 -5.46 -10.81 -3.20
CA ALA A 211 -5.96 -10.49 -4.54
C ALA A 211 -7.41 -9.96 -4.53
N CYS A 212 -7.67 -8.90 -3.74
CA CYS A 212 -9.03 -8.36 -3.52
C CYS A 212 -10.02 -9.36 -2.88
N GLY A 213 -9.51 -10.32 -2.10
CA GLY A 213 -10.28 -11.36 -1.42
C GLY A 213 -10.48 -12.63 -2.26
N ILE A 214 -9.91 -12.70 -3.47
CA ILE A 214 -9.95 -13.89 -4.33
C ILE A 214 -9.33 -15.09 -3.62
N ILE A 215 -8.19 -14.88 -2.97
CA ILE A 215 -7.42 -15.94 -2.31
C ILE A 215 -8.11 -16.45 -1.05
N SER A 216 -9.17 -15.81 -0.56
CA SER A 216 -9.94 -16.36 0.55
C SER A 216 -10.83 -17.55 0.16
N GLY A 217 -10.92 -17.90 -1.13
CA GLY A 217 -11.80 -18.95 -1.65
C GLY A 217 -13.29 -18.57 -1.69
N LYS A 218 -13.68 -17.36 -1.27
CA LYS A 218 -15.10 -16.97 -1.14
C LYS A 218 -15.88 -16.92 -2.46
N TYR A 219 -15.17 -16.94 -3.60
CA TYR A 219 -15.78 -16.86 -4.93
C TYR A 219 -15.90 -18.22 -5.64
N GLY A 220 -15.59 -19.34 -4.95
CA GLY A 220 -15.62 -20.67 -5.55
C GLY A 220 -16.99 -21.11 -6.07
N ASN A 221 -18.07 -20.54 -5.51
CA ASN A 221 -19.47 -20.84 -5.86
C ASN A 221 -20.22 -19.62 -6.43
N GLY A 222 -19.49 -18.67 -7.04
CA GLY A 222 -20.06 -17.42 -7.57
C GLY A 222 -19.70 -16.20 -6.73
N VAL A 223 -20.37 -15.07 -6.96
CA VAL A 223 -20.06 -13.78 -6.30
C VAL A 223 -21.01 -13.54 -5.12
N PRO A 224 -20.53 -13.60 -3.86
CA PRO A 224 -21.39 -13.32 -2.70
C PRO A 224 -21.87 -11.86 -2.68
N GLU A 225 -23.09 -11.62 -2.19
CA GLU A 225 -23.74 -10.29 -2.20
C GLU A 225 -23.02 -9.23 -1.38
N SER A 226 -22.37 -9.61 -0.27
CA SER A 226 -21.60 -8.69 0.58
C SER A 226 -20.11 -8.59 0.20
N SER A 227 -19.69 -9.25 -0.89
CA SER A 227 -18.30 -9.29 -1.31
C SER A 227 -17.85 -7.98 -1.99
N ARG A 228 -16.54 -7.75 -2.07
CA ARG A 228 -16.01 -6.59 -2.81
C ARG A 228 -16.46 -6.59 -4.29
N ALA A 229 -16.58 -7.76 -4.89
CA ALA A 229 -16.95 -7.91 -6.30
C ALA A 229 -18.44 -7.66 -6.61
N SER A 230 -19.31 -7.53 -5.60
CA SER A 230 -20.72 -7.16 -5.81
C SER A 230 -20.94 -5.64 -5.84
N LEU A 231 -19.96 -4.84 -5.41
CA LEU A 231 -20.05 -3.39 -5.36
C LEU A 231 -20.11 -2.79 -6.78
N LYS A 232 -20.98 -1.79 -7.00
CA LYS A 232 -21.25 -1.19 -8.33
C LYS A 232 -20.00 -0.73 -9.07
N CYS A 233 -19.01 -0.14 -8.38
CA CYS A 233 -17.76 0.35 -8.97
C CYS A 233 -16.68 -0.74 -9.16
N TYR A 234 -16.99 -2.01 -8.85
CA TYR A 234 -16.05 -3.14 -8.92
C TYR A 234 -16.45 -4.19 -9.96
N GLN A 235 -17.20 -3.78 -11.00
CA GLN A 235 -17.60 -4.66 -12.10
C GLN A 235 -16.38 -5.32 -12.78
N TRP A 236 -15.26 -4.60 -12.91
CA TRP A 236 -14.00 -5.13 -13.41
C TRP A 236 -13.47 -6.32 -12.58
N LEU A 237 -13.67 -6.31 -11.26
CA LEU A 237 -13.25 -7.40 -10.37
C LEU A 237 -14.16 -8.61 -10.54
N LYS A 238 -15.47 -8.39 -10.69
CA LYS A 238 -16.43 -9.44 -11.03
C LYS A 238 -16.08 -10.12 -12.34
N GLU A 239 -15.79 -9.34 -13.38
CA GLU A 239 -15.34 -9.84 -14.68
C GLU A 239 -14.05 -10.65 -14.57
N ARG A 240 -13.06 -10.15 -13.81
CA ARG A 240 -11.82 -10.88 -13.53
C ARG A 240 -12.08 -12.23 -12.84
N ILE A 241 -12.99 -12.27 -11.87
CA ILE A 241 -13.32 -13.50 -11.12
C ILE A 241 -14.01 -14.54 -12.02
N VAL A 242 -14.96 -14.12 -12.87
CA VAL A 242 -15.72 -15.06 -13.72
C VAL A 242 -15.00 -15.45 -15.01
N SER A 243 -13.91 -14.76 -15.36
CA SER A 243 -13.04 -15.07 -16.49
C SER A 243 -12.43 -16.48 -16.41
N GLU A 244 -11.94 -16.99 -17.53
CA GLU A 244 -11.26 -18.29 -17.57
C GLU A 244 -10.06 -18.35 -16.61
N GLU A 245 -9.25 -17.29 -16.59
CA GLU A 245 -8.11 -17.19 -15.69
C GLU A 245 -8.54 -17.11 -14.22
N GLY A 246 -9.61 -16.36 -13.91
CA GLY A 246 -10.19 -16.32 -12.57
C GLY A 246 -10.66 -17.69 -12.09
N ARG A 247 -11.30 -18.49 -12.96
CA ARG A 247 -11.70 -19.87 -12.64
C ARG A 247 -10.50 -20.80 -12.44
N LYS A 248 -9.45 -20.66 -13.26
CA LYS A 248 -8.18 -21.39 -13.07
C LYS A 248 -7.56 -21.08 -11.71
N GLN A 249 -7.57 -19.80 -11.30
CA GLN A 249 -7.12 -19.40 -9.97
C GLN A 249 -7.98 -20.03 -8.87
N GLN A 250 -9.31 -20.01 -8.97
CA GLN A 250 -10.20 -20.68 -8.00
C GLN A 250 -9.93 -22.17 -7.87
N ASN A 251 -9.66 -22.87 -8.98
CA ASN A 251 -9.29 -24.28 -8.93
C ASN A 251 -7.96 -24.51 -8.20
N LYS A 252 -6.94 -23.70 -8.47
CA LYS A 252 -5.66 -23.75 -7.72
C LYS A 252 -5.86 -23.50 -6.21
N LEU A 253 -6.80 -22.63 -5.83
CA LEU A 253 -7.11 -22.39 -4.41
C LEU A 253 -7.74 -23.62 -3.74
N LYS A 254 -8.51 -24.45 -4.47
CA LYS A 254 -9.02 -25.72 -3.96
C LYS A 254 -7.86 -26.67 -3.65
N ASP A 255 -6.86 -26.72 -4.52
CA ASP A 255 -5.66 -27.55 -4.31
C ASP A 255 -4.81 -27.08 -3.11
N LEU A 256 -4.86 -25.78 -2.78
CA LEU A 256 -4.19 -25.21 -1.60
C LEU A 256 -4.95 -25.42 -0.29
N SER A 257 -6.25 -25.71 -0.34
CA SER A 257 -7.08 -25.83 0.86
C SER A 257 -6.63 -26.98 1.79
N PRO A 258 -6.32 -28.20 1.29
CA PRO A 258 -5.75 -29.27 2.12
C PRO A 258 -4.41 -28.91 2.77
N ILE A 259 -3.61 -28.05 2.13
CA ILE A 259 -2.34 -27.58 2.69
C ILE A 259 -2.60 -26.66 3.88
N ALA A 260 -3.54 -25.73 3.74
CA ALA A 260 -3.95 -24.83 4.82
C ALA A 260 -4.51 -25.63 6.02
N GLU A 261 -5.38 -26.61 5.76
CA GLU A 261 -5.93 -27.51 6.77
C GLU A 261 -4.82 -28.28 7.51
N ARG A 262 -3.87 -28.87 6.78
CA ARG A 262 -2.74 -29.60 7.36
C ARG A 262 -1.84 -28.71 8.22
N LEU A 263 -1.75 -27.42 7.89
CA LEU A 263 -0.98 -26.43 8.65
C LEU A 263 -1.80 -25.76 9.77
N GLY A 264 -3.05 -26.17 9.99
CA GLY A 264 -3.92 -25.63 11.03
C GLY A 264 -4.29 -24.15 10.82
N CYS A 265 -4.29 -23.67 9.59
CA CYS A 265 -4.57 -22.27 9.28
C CYS A 265 -5.60 -22.10 8.16
N THR A 266 -6.16 -20.90 8.05
CA THR A 266 -7.08 -20.54 6.96
C THR A 266 -6.29 -20.19 5.70
N LEU A 267 -6.90 -20.33 4.52
CA LEU A 267 -6.26 -19.96 3.26
C LEU A 267 -5.77 -18.48 3.22
N PRO A 268 -6.51 -17.49 3.77
CA PRO A 268 -5.98 -16.14 3.96
C PRO A 268 -4.72 -16.07 4.84
N GLN A 269 -4.67 -16.82 5.94
CA GLN A 269 -3.49 -16.87 6.80
C GLN A 269 -2.32 -17.53 6.05
N LEU A 270 -2.54 -18.64 5.34
CA LEU A 270 -1.50 -19.26 4.52
C LEU A 270 -0.92 -18.28 3.48
N ALA A 271 -1.75 -17.45 2.87
CA ALA A 271 -1.33 -16.51 1.84
C ALA A 271 -0.58 -15.28 2.37
N VAL A 272 -0.90 -14.82 3.59
CA VAL A 272 -0.25 -13.66 4.21
C VAL A 272 0.98 -14.07 5.04
N GLY A 273 0.96 -15.28 5.60
CA GLY A 273 1.97 -15.83 6.48
C GLY A 273 1.29 -16.65 7.60
N PRO A 274 1.66 -17.94 7.79
CA PRO A 274 1.05 -18.76 8.84
C PRO A 274 1.33 -18.16 10.23
N PRO A 275 0.46 -18.39 11.23
CA PRO A 275 0.70 -17.96 12.60
C PRO A 275 2.06 -18.49 13.10
N LYS A 276 2.86 -17.64 13.76
CA LYS A 276 4.24 -17.98 14.19
C LYS A 276 4.31 -19.04 15.31
N ASP A 277 3.19 -19.58 15.77
CA ASP A 277 3.11 -20.28 17.06
C ASP A 277 3.25 -21.81 17.04
N ASP A 278 3.49 -22.47 15.89
CA ASP A 278 3.62 -23.95 15.89
C ASP A 278 4.82 -24.55 15.12
N ILE A 279 5.57 -23.75 14.36
CA ILE A 279 6.67 -24.28 13.53
C ILE A 279 8.02 -24.33 14.28
N THR A 280 8.13 -23.69 15.45
CA THR A 280 9.38 -23.61 16.24
C THR A 280 9.43 -24.53 17.47
N ARG A 281 8.37 -25.29 17.78
CA ARG A 281 8.37 -26.24 18.91
C ARG A 281 8.78 -27.67 18.55
N GLY A 282 8.83 -28.04 17.27
CA GLY A 282 9.25 -29.36 16.82
C GLY A 282 10.69 -29.37 16.29
N LYS A 283 11.69 -29.13 17.14
CA LYS A 283 13.13 -29.48 16.94
C LYS A 283 13.99 -28.94 18.09
N ARG A 284 13.68 -29.33 19.33
CA ARG A 284 14.60 -29.32 20.47
C ARG A 284 14.16 -30.43 21.41
N ASP A 285 14.41 -31.66 20.99
CA ASP A 285 14.65 -32.82 21.85
C ASP A 285 16.02 -33.38 21.46
#